data_AF-A0A0Q9A4Z3-F1
#
_entry.id   AF-A0A0Q9A4Z3-F1
#
_cell.length_a   1.000
_cell.length_b   1.000
_cell.length_c   1.000
_cell.angle_alpha   90.00
_cell.angle_beta   90.00
_cell.angle_gamma   90.00
#
_symmetry.space_group_name_H-M   'P 1'
#
loop_
_entity.id
_entity.type
_entity.pdbx_description
1 polymer ?
#
loop_
_entity_poly.entity_id
_entity_poly.type
_entity_poly.pdbx_seq_one_letter_code
_entity_poly.pdbx_strand_id
1 'polypeptide(L)'
;MIKRIIRLFQTTKTAESILTDIQSIRDKRDISLLLGDKILDVKILYGQEGINNWLDTSLTFIRLEQNGIICFPFSGDKDFENSGIEKNSKAISDKWKAIIYNSKIVDIFYILDEAMNFDDTQSAYIVLDNGYVLDENRMSPSGLNGADLFCRTTDEFEKEITDNGIKIYSVKNKKIK
;
A
#
# COMPACT_ATOMS: atom_id res chain seq x y z
N MET A 1 -49.19 -17.44 -35.88
CA MET A 1 -48.23 -16.49 -36.48
C MET A 1 -47.97 -15.38 -35.45
N ILE A 2 -46.69 -15.08 -35.17
CA ILE A 2 -46.16 -13.88 -34.45
C ILE A 2 -46.38 -13.86 -32.91
N LYS A 3 -45.43 -14.34 -32.10
CA LYS A 3 -44.28 -13.62 -31.47
C LYS A 3 -44.65 -12.37 -30.67
N ARG A 4 -44.59 -12.46 -29.33
CA ARG A 4 -43.90 -11.44 -28.51
C ARG A 4 -43.44 -12.03 -27.18
N ILE A 5 -42.15 -12.36 -27.18
CA ILE A 5 -41.35 -12.63 -25.99
C ILE A 5 -41.05 -11.26 -25.37
N ILE A 6 -41.59 -10.99 -24.18
CA ILE A 6 -41.01 -9.98 -23.29
C ILE A 6 -40.13 -10.77 -22.32
N ARG A 7 -38.84 -10.90 -22.65
CA ARG A 7 -37.83 -11.29 -21.67
C ARG A 7 -37.53 -10.04 -20.84
N LEU A 8 -38.22 -9.89 -19.72
CA LEU A 8 -37.65 -9.18 -18.58
C LEU A 8 -36.57 -10.11 -18.02
N PHE A 9 -35.32 -9.87 -18.43
CA PHE A 9 -34.17 -10.32 -17.65
C PHE A 9 -34.15 -9.49 -16.37
N GLN A 10 -34.95 -9.87 -15.39
CA GLN A 10 -34.57 -9.62 -14.02
C GLN A 10 -33.56 -10.70 -13.69
N THR A 11 -32.27 -10.37 -13.86
CA THR A 11 -31.20 -11.10 -13.19
C THR A 11 -31.44 -10.93 -11.69
N THR A 12 -32.19 -11.85 -11.08
CA THR A 12 -32.16 -12.06 -9.65
C THR A 12 -30.73 -12.46 -9.30
N LYS A 13 -29.92 -11.46 -8.90
CA LYS A 13 -28.68 -11.72 -8.18
C LYS A 13 -29.04 -12.63 -7.00
N THR A 14 -28.41 -13.79 -6.93
CA THR A 14 -28.63 -14.74 -5.84
C THR A 14 -28.23 -14.09 -4.52
N ALA A 15 -28.90 -14.47 -3.42
CA ALA A 15 -28.57 -13.98 -2.09
C ALA A 15 -27.08 -14.20 -1.74
N GLU A 16 -26.47 -15.26 -2.28
CA GLU A 16 -25.02 -15.51 -2.20
C GLU A 16 -24.16 -14.43 -2.88
N SER A 17 -24.58 -13.92 -4.05
CA SER A 17 -23.88 -12.83 -4.74
C SER A 17 -24.04 -11.50 -4.01
N ILE A 18 -25.17 -11.29 -3.34
CA ILE A 18 -25.40 -10.12 -2.48
C ILE A 18 -24.56 -10.25 -1.19
N LEU A 19 -24.40 -11.46 -0.65
CA LEU A 19 -23.54 -11.74 0.50
C LEU A 19 -22.06 -11.57 0.20
N THR A 20 -21.60 -11.90 -1.01
CA THR A 20 -20.21 -11.62 -1.43
C THR A 20 -19.99 -10.11 -1.64
N ASP A 21 -20.97 -9.42 -2.22
CA ASP A 21 -20.95 -7.95 -2.39
C ASP A 21 -21.08 -7.19 -1.04
N ILE A 22 -21.62 -7.82 0.01
CA ILE A 22 -21.73 -7.27 1.39
C ILE A 22 -20.53 -7.69 2.26
N GLN A 23 -19.90 -8.83 2.02
CA GLN A 23 -18.67 -9.23 2.73
C GLN A 23 -17.43 -8.43 2.28
N SER A 24 -17.52 -7.63 1.22
CA SER A 24 -16.56 -6.55 0.93
C SER A 24 -16.84 -5.26 1.73
N ILE A 25 -17.61 -5.33 2.81
CA ILE A 25 -17.56 -4.28 3.84
C ILE A 25 -16.09 -4.13 4.24
N ARG A 26 -15.62 -2.90 4.04
CA ARG A 26 -14.29 -2.40 4.37
C ARG A 26 -14.06 -2.45 5.88
N ASP A 27 -13.94 -3.65 6.43
CA ASP A 27 -13.61 -3.82 7.83
C ASP A 27 -12.16 -3.39 8.01
N LYS A 28 -11.98 -2.27 8.71
CA LYS A 28 -10.69 -1.82 9.19
C LYS A 28 -10.10 -2.90 10.07
N ARG A 29 -8.88 -3.32 9.76
CA ARG A 29 -8.14 -4.36 10.48
C ARG A 29 -6.88 -3.76 11.06
N ASP A 30 -6.52 -4.17 12.27
CA ASP A 30 -5.33 -3.66 12.97
C ASP A 30 -4.07 -3.82 12.10
N ILE A 31 -3.30 -2.74 11.94
CA ILE A 31 -2.10 -2.71 11.09
C ILE A 31 -1.05 -3.75 11.49
N SER A 32 -1.01 -4.17 12.75
CA SER A 32 -0.09 -5.20 13.23
C SER A 32 -0.35 -6.57 12.61
N LEU A 33 -1.52 -6.83 12.02
CA LEU A 33 -1.81 -8.07 11.30
C LEU A 33 -1.02 -8.20 9.99
N LEU A 34 -0.44 -7.10 9.49
CA LEU A 34 0.47 -7.15 8.34
C LEU A 34 1.83 -7.79 8.70
N LEU A 35 2.22 -7.78 9.98
CA LEU A 35 3.50 -8.32 10.43
C LEU A 35 3.56 -9.84 10.24
N GLY A 36 4.62 -10.29 9.59
CA GLY A 36 4.87 -11.68 9.22
C GLY A 36 4.19 -12.14 7.93
N ASP A 37 3.31 -11.30 7.36
CA ASP A 37 2.64 -11.61 6.10
C ASP A 37 3.62 -11.49 4.92
N LYS A 38 3.44 -12.34 3.92
CA LYS A 38 4.33 -12.47 2.77
C LYS A 38 3.81 -11.62 1.61
N ILE A 39 4.70 -10.86 0.98
CA ILE A 39 4.36 -10.08 -0.21
C ILE A 39 4.35 -10.99 -1.44
N LEU A 40 3.20 -11.09 -2.12
CA LEU A 40 2.99 -11.95 -3.29
C LEU A 40 2.99 -11.20 -4.62
N ASP A 41 2.64 -9.92 -4.61
CA ASP A 41 2.60 -9.06 -5.80
C ASP A 41 2.61 -7.60 -5.36
N VAL A 42 3.15 -6.73 -6.22
CA VAL A 42 3.14 -5.28 -6.03
C VAL A 42 2.86 -4.63 -7.37
N LYS A 43 1.88 -3.73 -7.38
CA LYS A 43 1.51 -2.94 -8.55
C LYS A 43 1.43 -1.47 -8.20
N ILE A 44 1.80 -0.62 -9.16
CA ILE A 44 1.79 0.82 -8.99
C ILE A 44 0.89 1.42 -10.06
N LEU A 45 -0.07 2.22 -9.63
CA LEU A 45 -0.81 3.12 -10.50
C LEU A 45 -0.06 4.46 -10.53
N TYR A 46 0.42 4.85 -11.70
CA TYR A 46 0.94 6.19 -11.91
C TYR A 46 -0.17 7.07 -12.48
N GLY A 47 -0.49 8.14 -11.78
CA GLY A 47 -1.42 9.16 -12.23
C GLY A 47 -0.66 10.38 -12.73
N GLN A 48 -1.00 10.84 -13.93
CA GLN A 48 -0.74 12.22 -14.33
C GLN A 48 -2.04 13.00 -14.11
N GLU A 49 -2.16 13.71 -13.00
CA GLU A 49 -3.32 14.58 -12.81
C GLU A 49 -3.08 15.91 -13.53
N GLY A 50 -3.85 16.07 -14.61
CA GLY A 50 -3.74 17.14 -15.60
C GLY A 50 -4.21 18.53 -15.14
N ILE A 51 -3.76 18.99 -13.98
CA ILE A 51 -3.73 20.43 -13.70
C ILE A 51 -2.30 20.91 -14.02
N ASN A 52 -2.09 21.23 -15.30
CA ASN A 52 -0.85 21.75 -15.89
C ASN A 52 0.37 20.81 -15.95
N ASN A 53 0.22 19.49 -15.77
CA ASN A 53 1.35 18.54 -15.74
C ASN A 53 2.45 18.96 -14.74
N TRP A 54 2.08 19.61 -13.64
CA TRP A 54 3.05 19.97 -12.60
C TRP A 54 3.38 18.77 -11.72
N LEU A 55 2.45 17.83 -11.53
CA LEU A 55 2.53 16.83 -10.48
C LEU A 55 2.43 15.41 -11.04
N ASP A 56 3.43 14.59 -10.73
CA ASP A 56 3.35 13.13 -10.88
C ASP A 56 2.81 12.52 -9.59
N THR A 57 1.99 11.48 -9.72
CA THR A 57 1.46 10.73 -8.58
C THR A 57 1.70 9.23 -8.72
N SER A 58 1.88 8.56 -7.59
CA SER A 58 1.96 7.10 -7.49
C SER A 58 1.04 6.58 -6.40
N LEU A 59 0.44 5.42 -6.65
CA LEU A 59 -0.30 4.66 -5.66
C LEU A 59 0.08 3.18 -5.76
N THR A 60 0.65 2.66 -4.68
CA THR A 60 1.16 1.30 -4.60
C THR A 60 0.14 0.38 -3.94
N PHE A 61 -0.14 -0.73 -4.62
CA PHE A 61 -0.97 -1.83 -4.16
C PHE A 61 -0.09 -3.03 -3.86
N ILE A 62 -0.20 -3.57 -2.64
CA ILE A 62 0.57 -4.73 -2.18
C ILE A 62 -0.39 -5.88 -1.96
N ARG A 63 -0.23 -6.98 -2.71
CA ARG A 63 -0.95 -8.23 -2.44
C ARG A 63 -0.15 -9.07 -1.47
N LEU A 64 -0.79 -9.41 -0.36
CA LEU A 64 -0.26 -10.20 0.73
C LEU A 64 -0.90 -11.60 0.75
N GLU A 65 -0.19 -12.56 1.34
CA GLU A 65 -0.59 -13.97 1.38
C GLU A 65 -1.82 -14.21 2.27
N GLN A 66 -1.91 -13.54 3.42
CA GLN A 66 -3.00 -13.74 4.39
C GLN A 66 -3.99 -12.58 4.41
N ASN A 67 -3.53 -11.37 4.15
CA ASN A 67 -4.33 -10.16 4.30
C ASN A 67 -4.90 -9.58 3.01
N GLY A 68 -4.75 -10.26 1.86
CA GLY A 68 -5.30 -9.79 0.59
C GLY A 68 -4.54 -8.57 0.05
N ILE A 69 -5.22 -7.65 -0.63
CA ILE A 69 -4.57 -6.49 -1.26
C ILE A 69 -4.77 -5.27 -0.38
N ILE A 70 -3.70 -4.51 -0.14
CA ILE A 70 -3.72 -3.24 0.60
C ILE A 70 -3.14 -2.12 -0.26
N CYS A 71 -3.55 -0.88 0.01
CA CYS A 71 -2.76 0.27 -0.40
C CYS A 71 -1.59 0.47 0.57
N PHE A 72 -0.51 1.07 0.10
CA PHE A 72 0.64 1.39 0.96
C PHE A 72 0.19 2.25 2.16
N PRO A 73 0.53 1.88 3.41
CA PRO A 73 0.03 2.57 4.61
C PRO A 73 0.67 3.94 4.81
N PHE A 74 -0.07 4.85 5.44
CA PHE A 74 0.43 6.13 5.90
C PHE A 74 1.07 6.03 7.29
N SER A 75 1.93 6.99 7.60
CA SER A 75 2.46 7.16 8.94
C SER A 75 1.34 7.42 9.94
N GLY A 76 1.32 6.66 11.04
CA GLY A 76 0.31 6.78 12.09
C GLY A 76 -0.96 5.96 11.87
N ASP A 77 -1.11 5.28 10.72
CA ASP A 77 -2.26 4.39 10.47
C ASP A 77 -2.34 3.31 11.55
N LYS A 78 -3.50 3.23 12.21
CA LYS A 78 -3.78 2.17 13.21
C LYS A 78 -4.35 0.92 12.58
N ASP A 79 -5.03 1.12 11.45
CA ASP A 79 -5.77 0.09 10.74
C ASP A 79 -5.43 0.14 9.26
N PHE A 80 -5.69 -0.96 8.56
CA PHE A 80 -5.70 -1.03 7.11
C PHE A 80 -7.01 -1.64 6.61
N GLU A 81 -7.30 -1.42 5.33
CA GLU A 81 -8.45 -1.98 4.64
C GLU A 81 -7.99 -2.71 3.39
N ASN A 82 -8.77 -3.70 2.96
CA ASN A 82 -8.54 -4.32 1.68
C ASN A 82 -8.93 -3.37 0.55
N SER A 83 -8.04 -3.21 -0.41
CA SER A 83 -8.28 -2.42 -1.61
C SER A 83 -8.49 -3.32 -2.83
N GLY A 84 -9.19 -2.77 -3.82
CA GLY A 84 -9.16 -3.32 -5.17
C GLY A 84 -7.90 -2.87 -5.89
N ILE A 85 -7.41 -3.67 -6.83
CA ILE A 85 -6.34 -3.25 -7.74
C ILE A 85 -6.95 -2.42 -8.86
N GLU A 86 -6.44 -1.21 -9.05
CA GLU A 86 -6.86 -0.34 -10.14
C GLU A 86 -6.45 -0.90 -11.51
N LYS A 87 -7.35 -0.78 -12.50
CA LYS A 87 -7.22 -1.45 -13.81
C LYS A 87 -5.93 -1.12 -14.55
N ASN A 88 -5.42 0.10 -14.38
CA ASN A 88 -4.24 0.61 -15.09
C ASN A 88 -2.95 0.52 -14.27
N SER A 89 -3.00 -0.11 -13.09
CA SER A 89 -1.80 -0.37 -12.31
C SER A 89 -0.86 -1.34 -13.04
N LYS A 90 0.44 -1.07 -12.95
CA LYS A 90 1.49 -1.86 -13.61
C LYS A 90 2.31 -2.60 -12.57
N ALA A 91 2.77 -3.78 -12.91
CA ALA A 91 3.71 -4.51 -12.05
C ALA A 91 5.04 -3.72 -11.93
N ILE A 92 5.68 -3.83 -10.77
CA ILE A 92 7.03 -3.30 -10.56
C ILE A 92 8.06 -3.99 -11.49
N SER A 93 9.24 -3.38 -11.65
CA SER A 93 10.32 -3.94 -12.48
C SER A 93 10.82 -5.29 -11.95
N ASP A 94 11.36 -6.14 -12.83
CA ASP A 94 11.84 -7.49 -12.43
C ASP A 94 12.98 -7.44 -11.41
N LYS A 95 13.80 -6.39 -11.45
CA LYS A 95 14.81 -6.10 -10.42
C LYS A 95 14.16 -6.03 -9.04
N TRP A 96 13.08 -5.27 -8.91
CA TRP A 96 12.40 -5.10 -7.62
C TRP A 96 11.55 -6.31 -7.26
N LYS A 97 10.95 -7.02 -8.22
CA LYS A 97 10.28 -8.30 -7.95
C LYS A 97 11.19 -9.30 -7.26
N ALA A 98 12.43 -9.42 -7.75
CA ALA A 98 13.42 -10.36 -7.19
C ALA A 98 13.79 -10.06 -5.73
N ILE A 99 13.62 -8.81 -5.28
CA ILE A 99 13.89 -8.37 -3.91
C ILE A 99 12.63 -8.48 -3.05
N ILE A 100 11.49 -7.99 -3.56
CA ILE A 100 10.29 -7.77 -2.74
C ILE A 100 9.43 -9.03 -2.66
N TYR A 101 9.28 -9.78 -3.75
CA TYR A 101 8.35 -10.91 -3.76
C TYR A 101 8.85 -12.05 -2.89
N ASN A 102 7.93 -12.65 -2.15
CA ASN A 102 8.14 -13.70 -1.15
C ASN A 102 8.87 -13.28 0.12
N SER A 103 9.26 -12.01 0.24
CA SER A 103 9.71 -11.45 1.52
C SER A 103 8.55 -11.29 2.49
N LYS A 104 8.85 -11.30 3.79
CA LYS A 104 7.89 -11.07 4.85
C LYS A 104 8.06 -9.69 5.44
N ILE A 105 6.94 -9.05 5.81
CA ILE A 105 6.96 -7.80 6.57
C ILE A 105 7.40 -8.11 8.00
N VAL A 106 8.50 -7.51 8.47
CA VAL A 106 9.01 -7.76 9.83
C VAL A 106 8.76 -6.62 10.79
N ASP A 107 8.57 -5.39 10.30
CA ASP A 107 8.17 -4.22 11.08
C ASP A 107 7.56 -3.17 10.15
N ILE A 108 6.87 -2.21 10.75
CA ILE A 108 6.40 -1.00 10.08
C ILE A 108 6.84 0.18 10.93
N PHE A 109 7.49 1.17 10.32
CA PHE A 109 7.90 2.39 11.00
C PHE A 109 7.09 3.60 10.56
N TYR A 110 6.76 4.46 11.52
CA TYR A 110 6.11 5.75 11.32
C TYR A 110 7.05 6.87 11.71
N ILE A 111 7.11 7.94 10.91
CA ILE A 111 7.88 9.14 11.24
C ILE A 111 7.11 9.95 12.27
N LEU A 112 7.85 10.46 13.26
CA LEU A 112 7.36 11.41 14.23
C LEU A 112 7.93 12.81 13.94
N ASP A 113 7.10 13.83 14.09
CA ASP A 113 7.52 15.22 14.06
C ASP A 113 8.32 15.61 15.32
N GLU A 114 8.80 16.85 15.37
CA GLU A 114 9.55 17.38 16.54
C GLU A 114 8.72 17.36 17.83
N ALA A 115 7.40 17.38 17.72
CA ALA A 115 6.45 17.33 18.84
C ALA A 115 6.02 15.90 19.20
N MET A 116 6.64 14.87 18.59
CA MET A 116 6.35 13.45 18.79
C MET A 116 4.94 13.02 18.34
N ASN A 117 4.35 13.74 17.39
CA ASN A 117 3.13 13.32 16.70
C ASN A 117 3.48 12.57 15.41
N PHE A 118 2.59 11.69 14.94
CA PHE A 118 2.75 11.06 13.63
C PHE A 118 2.63 12.12 12.53
N ASP A 119 3.60 12.14 11.62
CA ASP A 119 3.52 12.96 10.42
C ASP A 119 2.63 12.27 9.39
N ASP A 120 1.33 12.56 9.42
CA ASP A 120 0.30 11.96 8.55
C ASP A 120 0.44 12.35 7.06
N THR A 121 1.37 13.25 6.74
CA THR A 121 1.72 13.60 5.36
C THR A 121 2.70 12.61 4.73
N GLN A 122 3.35 11.78 5.55
CA GLN A 122 4.34 10.79 5.11
C GLN A 122 3.73 9.40 5.02
N SER A 123 4.24 8.62 4.05
CA SER A 123 3.99 7.18 4.02
C SER A 123 4.73 6.50 5.18
N ALA A 124 4.28 5.30 5.56
CA ALA A 124 5.04 4.47 6.48
C ALA A 124 6.32 3.92 5.81
N TYR A 125 7.17 3.27 6.60
CA TYR A 125 8.24 2.41 6.10
C TYR A 125 7.89 0.95 6.38
N ILE A 126 7.97 0.08 5.38
CA ILE A 126 7.75 -1.36 5.54
C ILE A 126 9.10 -2.07 5.54
N VAL A 127 9.46 -2.69 6.65
CA VAL A 127 10.72 -3.43 6.79
C VAL A 127 10.48 -4.89 6.39
N LEU A 128 11.39 -5.45 5.60
CA LEU A 128 11.32 -6.82 5.09
C LEU A 128 12.35 -7.73 5.79
N ASP A 129 12.06 -9.02 5.85
CA ASP A 129 12.91 -10.04 6.48
C ASP A 129 14.27 -10.26 5.78
N ASN A 130 14.40 -9.79 4.55
CA ASN A 130 15.62 -9.87 3.75
C ASN A 130 16.52 -8.63 3.85
N GLY A 131 16.27 -7.73 4.82
CA GLY A 131 17.14 -6.56 5.06
C GLY A 131 16.88 -5.37 4.14
N TYR A 132 15.68 -5.28 3.57
CA TYR A 132 15.23 -4.14 2.78
C TYR A 132 14.09 -3.39 3.47
N VAL A 133 13.96 -2.12 3.12
CA VAL A 133 12.89 -1.21 3.56
C VAL A 133 12.22 -0.65 2.32
N LEU A 134 10.89 -0.69 2.31
CA LEU A 134 10.05 -0.05 1.30
C LEU A 134 9.50 1.27 1.82
N ASP A 135 9.44 2.26 0.95
CA ASP A 135 8.80 3.55 1.18
C ASP A 135 8.16 4.07 -0.10
N GLU A 136 7.07 4.81 0.04
CA GLU A 136 6.37 5.40 -1.08
C GLU A 136 6.39 6.92 -0.95
N ASN A 137 6.84 7.61 -1.99
CA ASN A 137 6.50 9.01 -2.16
C ASN A 137 5.37 9.10 -3.18
N ARG A 138 4.19 9.51 -2.74
CA ARG A 138 2.98 9.51 -3.58
C ARG A 138 2.93 10.66 -4.58
N MET A 139 3.69 11.73 -4.34
CA MET A 139 3.57 12.97 -5.10
C MET A 139 4.94 13.60 -5.32
N SER A 140 5.19 14.10 -6.52
CA SER A 140 6.45 14.77 -6.84
C SER A 140 6.25 15.75 -8.00
N PRO A 141 7.04 16.83 -8.09
CA PRO A 141 7.07 17.64 -9.30
C PRO A 141 7.33 16.77 -10.54
N SER A 142 6.54 17.03 -11.58
CA SER A 142 6.46 16.23 -12.78
C SER A 142 7.82 16.15 -13.48
N GLY A 143 8.17 14.95 -13.95
CA GLY A 143 9.39 14.70 -14.68
C GLY A 143 10.63 14.51 -13.80
N LEU A 144 10.50 14.61 -12.48
CA LEU A 144 11.58 14.25 -11.54
C LEU A 144 11.59 12.77 -11.16
N ASN A 145 10.57 12.00 -11.59
CA ASN A 145 10.37 10.58 -11.23
C ASN A 145 10.42 10.33 -9.71
N GLY A 146 10.02 11.33 -8.92
CA GLY A 146 10.05 11.23 -7.46
C GLY A 146 8.78 10.61 -6.87
N ALA A 147 7.71 10.46 -7.65
CA ALA A 147 6.48 9.81 -7.22
C ALA A 147 6.56 8.31 -7.55
N ASP A 148 7.07 7.50 -6.64
CA ASP A 148 7.33 6.07 -6.85
C ASP A 148 7.39 5.28 -5.54
N LEU A 149 7.48 3.97 -5.65
CA LEU A 149 7.90 3.06 -4.60
C LEU A 149 9.43 2.95 -4.61
N PHE A 150 10.05 3.28 -3.50
CA PHE A 150 11.48 3.14 -3.28
C PHE A 150 11.77 1.90 -2.42
N CYS A 151 12.99 1.39 -2.59
CA CYS A 151 13.48 0.22 -1.88
C CYS A 151 14.96 0.40 -1.61
N ARG A 152 15.34 0.38 -0.34
CA ARG A 152 16.72 0.57 0.15
C ARG A 152 17.05 -0.47 1.21
N THR A 153 18.32 -0.65 1.53
CA THR A 153 18.73 -1.57 2.59
C THR A 153 18.36 -1.02 3.97
N THR A 154 18.20 -1.90 4.96
CA THR A 154 18.00 -1.49 6.36
C THR A 154 19.15 -0.66 6.88
N ASP A 155 20.38 -0.94 6.45
CA ASP A 155 21.58 -0.21 6.89
C ASP A 155 21.58 1.24 6.37
N GLU A 156 21.21 1.44 5.08
CA GLU A 156 21.05 2.77 4.49
C GLU A 156 19.95 3.56 5.21
N PHE A 157 18.82 2.91 5.50
CA PHE A 157 17.73 3.51 6.25
C PHE A 157 18.13 3.89 7.68
N GLU A 158 18.75 2.99 8.44
CA GLU A 158 19.17 3.24 9.82
C GLU A 158 20.20 4.37 9.90
N LYS A 159 21.12 4.43 8.94
CA LYS A 159 22.07 5.52 8.81
C LYS A 159 21.36 6.85 8.57
N GLU A 160 20.41 6.91 7.65
CA GLU A 160 19.63 8.12 7.35
C GLU A 160 18.86 8.62 8.57
N ILE A 161 18.16 7.72 9.27
CA ILE A 161 17.41 8.07 10.48
C ILE A 161 18.34 8.63 11.57
N THR A 162 19.49 7.99 11.79
CA THR A 162 20.46 8.39 12.81
C THR A 162 21.12 9.72 12.48
N ASP A 163 21.61 9.89 11.25
CA ASP A 163 22.36 11.07 10.83
C ASP A 163 21.48 12.33 10.81
N ASN A 164 20.19 12.19 10.51
CA ASN A 164 19.23 13.30 10.48
C ASN A 164 18.47 13.47 11.79
N GLY A 165 18.73 12.64 12.81
CA GLY A 165 18.02 12.71 14.10
C GLY A 165 16.51 12.44 14.02
N ILE A 166 16.06 11.71 12.99
CA ILE A 166 14.65 11.41 12.76
C ILE A 166 14.15 10.45 13.84
N LYS A 167 12.96 10.71 14.38
CA LYS A 167 12.30 9.83 15.35
C LYS A 167 11.31 8.94 14.65
N ILE A 168 11.36 7.65 14.96
CA ILE A 168 10.47 6.67 14.35
C ILE A 168 9.76 5.82 15.40
N TYR A 169 8.50 5.51 15.16
CA TYR A 169 7.72 4.57 15.97
C TYR A 169 7.66 3.20 15.31
N SER A 170 7.97 2.14 16.05
CA SER A 170 7.85 0.75 15.61
C SER A 170 6.47 0.18 15.94
N VAL A 171 5.73 -0.24 14.92
CA VAL A 171 4.45 -0.95 15.07
C VAL A 171 4.66 -2.28 15.80
N LYS A 172 5.69 -3.05 15.45
CA LYS A 172 5.98 -4.34 16.09
C LYS A 172 6.26 -4.20 17.58
N ASN A 173 7.14 -3.27 17.94
CA ASN A 173 7.63 -3.12 19.31
C ASN A 173 6.78 -2.14 20.13
N LYS A 174 5.82 -1.46 19.49
CA LYS A 174 4.95 -0.43 20.07
C LYS A 174 5.71 0.65 20.84
N LYS A 175 6.86 1.07 20.30
CA LYS A 175 7.76 2.04 20.95
C LYS A 175 8.51 2.91 19.95
N ILE A 176 8.94 4.07 20.41
CA ILE A 176 9.81 5.00 19.68
C ILE A 176 11.25 4.44 19.69
N LYS A 177 11.96 4.61 18.57
CA LYS A 177 13.39 4.38 18.43
C LYS A 177 14.12 5.72 18.24
#